data_AF-A0A2I0ITJ6-F1
#
_entry.id   AF-A0A2I0ITJ6-F1
#
_cell.length_a   1.000
_cell.length_b   1.000
_cell.length_c   1.000
_cell.angle_alpha   90.00
_cell.angle_beta   90.00
_cell.angle_gamma   90.00
#
_symmetry.space_group_name_H-M   'P 1'
#
loop_
_entity.id
_entity.type
_entity.pdbx_description
1 polymer ?
#
loop_
_entity_poly.entity_id
_entity_poly.type
_entity_poly.pdbx_seq_one_letter_code
_entity_poly.pdbx_strand_id
1 'polypeptide(L)'
;MGGRVAEEVKSIVKDHPYLQKISFIGHSLGGLVSRYAIARLYTRDRSNSDESGSHCREDKFEHKIAGLEPVNFITSATPHLGSRGHKQVPVFCGFQTLEKLAAHTSWVLGRTGKHLFLTDCDGGKPPLLLQMVQDTDNLKFISALQSFKCRVAYANASFDHLVGWSTSSLRRRHELPKRDHLSGHQNYPHIINVEAAKNASPELEVSSENKAGGGDITDMEEEMLRHLTRLSWERIDVSFSGSKQRFLAHNTIQVKTYCINSDGADVIQHMIDHFQL
;
A
#
# COMPACT_ATOMS: atom_id res chain seq x y z
N MET A 1 -13.32 -4.56 -6.02
CA MET A 1 -12.62 -4.38 -4.72
C MET A 1 -12.93 -2.96 -4.22
N GLY A 2 -12.89 -2.62 -2.92
CA GLY A 2 -12.98 -1.22 -2.41
C GLY A 2 -14.27 -0.41 -2.58
N GLY A 3 -15.18 -0.78 -3.49
CA GLY A 3 -16.40 -0.01 -3.77
C GLY A 3 -17.30 0.24 -2.56
N ARG A 4 -17.59 -0.80 -1.78
CA ARG A 4 -18.41 -0.71 -0.56
C ARG A 4 -17.84 0.27 0.46
N VAL A 5 -16.52 0.24 0.68
CA VAL A 5 -15.83 1.17 1.61
C VAL A 5 -16.00 2.61 1.14
N ALA A 6 -15.85 2.87 -0.16
CA ALA A 6 -16.05 4.21 -0.69
C ALA A 6 -17.50 4.71 -0.53
N GLU A 7 -18.51 3.86 -0.74
CA GLU A 7 -19.92 4.27 -0.50
C GLU A 7 -20.20 4.54 0.98
N GLU A 8 -19.65 3.71 1.88
CA GLU A 8 -19.78 3.91 3.33
C GLU A 8 -19.13 5.21 3.79
N VAL A 9 -17.91 5.51 3.32
CA VAL A 9 -17.25 6.80 3.59
C VAL A 9 -18.09 7.97 3.09
N LYS A 10 -18.65 7.90 1.88
CA LYS A 10 -19.53 8.97 1.36
C LYS A 10 -20.76 9.18 2.24
N SER A 11 -21.37 8.10 2.72
CA SER A 11 -22.52 8.18 3.64
C SER A 11 -22.13 8.89 4.93
N ILE A 12 -21.03 8.46 5.57
CA ILE A 12 -20.55 9.05 6.83
C ILE A 12 -20.23 10.54 6.66
N VAL A 13 -19.53 10.91 5.59
CA VAL A 13 -19.19 12.33 5.35
C VAL A 13 -20.43 13.18 5.10
N LYS A 14 -21.42 12.65 4.38
CA LYS A 14 -22.70 13.32 4.17
C LYS A 14 -23.45 13.56 5.48
N ASP A 15 -23.43 12.58 6.38
CA ASP A 15 -24.13 12.65 7.67
C ASP A 15 -23.38 13.49 8.71
N HIS A 16 -22.09 13.75 8.50
CA HIS A 16 -21.22 14.49 9.41
C HIS A 16 -20.46 15.63 8.69
N PRO A 17 -21.13 16.76 8.35
CA PRO A 17 -20.55 17.85 7.57
C PRO A 17 -19.44 18.62 8.29
N TYR A 18 -19.23 18.39 9.59
CA TYR A 18 -18.15 18.99 10.38
C TYR A 18 -16.83 18.21 10.26
N LEU A 19 -16.82 17.03 9.61
CA LEU A 19 -15.57 16.33 9.34
C LEU A 19 -14.71 17.16 8.39
N GLN A 20 -13.42 17.29 8.72
CA GLN A 20 -12.48 18.08 7.92
C GLN A 20 -11.39 17.23 7.29
N LYS A 21 -11.04 16.12 7.94
CA LYS A 21 -9.85 15.33 7.64
C LYS A 21 -10.19 13.85 7.56
N ILE A 22 -9.44 13.13 6.72
CA ILE A 22 -9.58 11.68 6.57
C ILE A 22 -8.22 11.01 6.51
N SER A 23 -8.11 9.86 7.16
CA SER A 23 -6.95 8.98 7.10
C SER A 23 -7.41 7.55 6.82
N PHE A 24 -6.60 6.80 6.09
CA PHE A 24 -6.82 5.38 5.81
C PHE A 24 -5.70 4.57 6.43
N ILE A 25 -6.07 3.55 7.21
CA ILE A 25 -5.16 2.56 7.76
C ILE A 25 -5.61 1.20 7.23
N GLY A 26 -4.71 0.48 6.56
CA GLY A 26 -5.04 -0.79 5.92
C GLY A 26 -4.05 -1.89 6.27
N HIS A 27 -4.55 -3.02 6.78
CA HIS A 27 -3.76 -4.22 7.00
C HIS A 27 -3.96 -5.24 5.89
N SER A 28 -2.87 -5.85 5.40
CA SER A 28 -2.94 -6.92 4.40
C SER A 28 -3.75 -6.51 3.18
N LEU A 29 -4.71 -7.34 2.75
CA LEU A 29 -5.65 -6.99 1.68
C LEU A 29 -6.38 -5.66 1.92
N GLY A 30 -6.62 -5.27 3.17
CA GLY A 30 -7.23 -4.00 3.55
C GLY A 30 -6.50 -2.79 2.96
N GLY A 31 -5.17 -2.81 2.86
CA GLY A 31 -4.40 -1.74 2.22
C GLY A 31 -4.70 -1.59 0.72
N LEU A 32 -4.89 -2.71 0.01
CA LEU A 32 -5.30 -2.71 -1.41
C LEU A 32 -6.75 -2.24 -1.57
N VAL A 33 -7.65 -2.67 -0.68
CA VAL A 33 -9.04 -2.21 -0.63
C VAL A 33 -9.08 -0.69 -0.41
N SER A 34 -8.27 -0.16 0.51
CA SER A 34 -8.12 1.27 0.77
C SER A 34 -7.59 2.03 -0.45
N ARG A 35 -6.53 1.54 -1.11
CA ARG A 35 -6.00 2.13 -2.36
C ARG A 35 -7.09 2.27 -3.43
N TYR A 36 -7.96 1.26 -3.55
CA TYR A 36 -9.07 1.34 -4.50
C TYR A 36 -10.16 2.33 -4.04
N ALA A 37 -10.49 2.33 -2.75
CA ALA A 37 -11.51 3.21 -2.20
C ALA A 37 -11.12 4.69 -2.36
N ILE A 38 -9.87 5.08 -2.05
CA ILE A 38 -9.42 6.47 -2.17
C ILE A 38 -9.51 6.98 -3.60
N ALA A 39 -9.22 6.14 -4.61
CA ALA A 39 -9.34 6.52 -6.02
C ALA A 39 -10.79 6.81 -6.44
N ARG A 40 -11.78 6.13 -5.82
CA ARG A 40 -13.21 6.40 -6.04
C ARG A 40 -13.74 7.61 -5.28
N LEU A 41 -13.05 8.00 -4.22
CA LEU A 41 -13.40 9.12 -3.36
C LEU A 41 -12.70 10.41 -3.78
N TYR A 42 -11.65 10.30 -4.59
CA TYR A 42 -10.83 11.42 -4.99
C TYR A 42 -11.60 12.41 -5.85
N THR A 43 -11.55 13.67 -5.43
CA THR A 43 -12.06 14.81 -6.17
C THR A 43 -10.96 15.85 -6.31
N ARG A 44 -10.95 16.51 -7.47
CA ARG A 44 -10.08 17.65 -7.74
C ARG A 44 -10.97 18.87 -7.85
N ASP A 45 -11.08 19.62 -6.76
CA ASP A 45 -11.86 20.85 -6.79
C ASP A 45 -10.98 22.00 -7.30
N ARG A 46 -11.52 22.79 -8.22
CA ARG A 46 -10.97 24.12 -8.48
C ARG A 46 -11.40 24.96 -7.28
N SER A 47 -10.44 25.53 -6.55
CA SER A 47 -10.76 26.61 -5.64
C SER A 47 -11.39 27.71 -6.50
N ASN A 48 -12.71 27.89 -6.41
CA ASN A 48 -13.37 29.09 -6.91
C ASN A 48 -12.95 30.25 -5.98
N SER A 49 -11.69 30.66 -6.08
CA SER A 49 -11.27 31.97 -5.60
C SER A 49 -11.73 32.99 -6.63
N ASP A 50 -12.90 33.55 -6.35
CA ASP A 50 -13.37 34.87 -6.71
C ASP A 50 -13.73 35.16 -8.19
N GLU A 51 -15.03 35.36 -8.42
CA GLU A 51 -15.58 36.28 -9.44
C GLU A 51 -15.22 37.77 -9.15
N SER A 52 -14.06 38.06 -8.56
CA SER A 52 -13.58 39.42 -8.37
C SER A 52 -12.18 39.52 -8.94
N GLY A 53 -12.09 40.25 -10.06
CA GLY A 53 -10.90 40.32 -10.87
C GLY A 53 -9.66 40.81 -10.12
N SER A 54 -8.52 40.33 -10.63
CA SER A 54 -7.16 40.85 -10.51
C SER A 54 -6.19 39.98 -9.73
N HIS A 55 -5.13 39.64 -10.46
CA HIS A 55 -3.85 39.02 -10.10
C HIS A 55 -3.78 37.49 -10.16
N CYS A 56 -2.86 37.04 -11.03
CA CYS A 56 -2.36 35.69 -11.23
C CYS A 56 -2.02 35.03 -9.88
N ARG A 57 -2.98 34.32 -9.29
CA ARG A 57 -2.73 33.35 -8.23
C ARG A 57 -2.71 31.99 -8.92
N GLU A 58 -1.62 31.25 -8.76
CA GLU A 58 -1.54 29.85 -9.18
C GLU A 58 -2.83 29.14 -8.72
N ASP A 59 -3.58 28.57 -9.67
CA ASP A 59 -4.78 27.75 -9.40
C ASP A 59 -4.38 26.65 -8.39
N LYS A 60 -4.56 26.90 -7.08
CA LYS A 60 -4.32 25.90 -6.03
C LYS A 60 -5.48 24.91 -6.07
N PHE A 61 -5.34 23.91 -6.93
CA PHE A 61 -6.21 22.74 -6.88
C PHE A 61 -6.10 22.09 -5.50
N GLU A 62 -7.20 22.07 -4.76
CA GLU A 62 -7.25 21.30 -3.52
C GLU A 62 -7.68 19.87 -3.85
N HIS A 63 -6.76 18.95 -3.60
CA HIS A 63 -6.99 17.53 -3.74
C HIS A 63 -7.73 17.02 -2.50
N LYS A 64 -8.92 16.47 -2.67
CA LYS A 64 -9.75 15.97 -1.57
C LYS A 64 -10.08 14.50 -1.74
N ILE A 65 -10.37 13.83 -0.62
CA ILE A 65 -10.91 12.47 -0.57
C ILE A 65 -12.28 12.56 0.08
N ALA A 66 -13.33 12.35 -0.71
CA ALA A 66 -14.72 12.57 -0.31
C ALA A 66 -14.99 13.99 0.23
N GLY A 67 -14.32 15.01 -0.34
CA GLY A 67 -14.41 16.40 0.16
C GLY A 67 -13.58 16.70 1.40
N LEU A 68 -12.95 15.70 2.02
CA LEU A 68 -12.11 15.85 3.20
C LEU A 68 -10.63 16.01 2.84
N GLU A 69 -9.88 16.68 3.71
CA GLU A 69 -8.43 16.79 3.63
C GLU A 69 -7.76 15.43 3.93
N PRO A 70 -7.04 14.84 2.97
CA PRO A 70 -6.35 13.57 3.18
C PRO A 70 -5.07 13.75 3.98
N VAL A 71 -4.97 13.07 5.13
CA VAL A 71 -3.85 13.24 6.07
C VAL A 71 -2.89 12.06 6.01
N ASN A 72 -3.29 10.88 6.50
CA ASN A 72 -2.44 9.70 6.55
C ASN A 72 -2.96 8.57 5.67
N PHE A 73 -2.08 7.96 4.88
CA PHE A 73 -2.32 6.67 4.23
C PHE A 73 -1.30 5.66 4.76
N ILE A 74 -1.73 4.83 5.69
CA ILE A 74 -0.87 3.88 6.40
C ILE A 74 -1.25 2.47 5.99
N THR A 75 -0.24 1.67 5.67
CA THR A 75 -0.43 0.25 5.37
C THR A 75 0.48 -0.61 6.21
N SER A 76 -0.01 -1.76 6.66
CA SER A 76 0.77 -2.76 7.40
C SER A 76 0.65 -4.12 6.73
N ALA A 77 1.78 -4.76 6.44
CA ALA A 77 1.84 -6.08 5.79
C ALA A 77 0.95 -6.18 4.54
N THR A 78 0.85 -5.11 3.74
CA THR A 78 0.00 -5.05 2.54
C THR A 78 0.75 -5.53 1.30
N PRO A 79 0.24 -6.49 0.51
CA PRO A 79 0.92 -6.98 -0.69
C PRO A 79 0.74 -6.02 -1.88
N HIS A 80 1.40 -4.86 -1.85
CA HIS A 80 1.18 -3.78 -2.83
C HIS A 80 1.48 -4.15 -4.28
N LEU A 81 2.40 -5.10 -4.49
CA LEU A 81 2.82 -5.62 -5.81
C LEU A 81 2.17 -6.96 -6.14
N GLY A 82 1.23 -7.42 -5.31
CA GLY A 82 0.68 -8.78 -5.37
C GLY A 82 1.48 -9.80 -4.56
N SER A 83 1.05 -11.06 -4.60
CA SER A 83 1.62 -12.18 -3.83
C SER A 83 2.29 -13.26 -4.68
N ARG A 84 2.23 -13.16 -6.01
CA ARG A 84 2.84 -14.13 -6.94
C ARG A 84 4.37 -13.94 -6.98
N GLY A 85 5.16 -14.99 -7.18
CA GLY A 85 6.63 -14.87 -7.38
C GLY A 85 7.49 -14.51 -6.15
N HIS A 86 6.89 -14.20 -5.00
CA HIS A 86 7.63 -13.98 -3.76
C HIS A 86 8.03 -15.32 -3.13
N LYS A 87 9.26 -15.78 -3.43
CA LYS A 87 9.92 -16.99 -2.85
C LYS A 87 10.02 -17.00 -1.30
N GLN A 88 9.41 -16.05 -0.61
CA GLN A 88 9.36 -15.92 0.85
C GLN A 88 8.22 -16.71 1.49
N VAL A 89 7.32 -17.35 0.72
CA VAL A 89 6.33 -18.29 1.23
C VAL A 89 6.98 -19.68 1.35
N PRO A 90 7.51 -20.10 2.52
CA PRO A 90 8.28 -21.34 2.66
C PRO A 90 7.34 -22.57 2.74
N VAL A 91 6.06 -22.40 2.43
CA VAL A 91 5.12 -23.51 2.21
C VAL A 91 5.26 -24.06 0.78
N PHE A 92 5.99 -23.37 -0.10
CA PHE A 92 6.23 -23.78 -1.48
C PHE A 92 7.69 -24.14 -1.69
N CYS A 93 8.18 -25.16 -0.97
CA CYS A 93 9.49 -25.79 -1.13
C CYS A 93 9.85 -26.09 -2.61
N GLY A 94 10.29 -25.10 -3.38
CA GLY A 94 10.97 -25.28 -4.67
C GLY A 94 10.25 -26.05 -5.78
N PHE A 95 8.98 -26.44 -5.61
CA PHE A 95 8.23 -27.20 -6.60
C PHE A 95 7.27 -26.28 -7.38
N GLN A 96 7.57 -26.04 -8.66
CA GLN A 96 6.79 -25.23 -9.61
C GLN A 96 5.38 -25.80 -9.90
N THR A 97 4.99 -26.90 -9.25
CA THR A 97 3.71 -27.59 -9.46
C THR A 97 2.57 -27.05 -8.59
N LEU A 98 2.85 -26.38 -7.47
CA LEU A 98 1.79 -25.88 -6.57
C LEU A 98 1.37 -24.43 -6.85
N GLU A 99 2.17 -23.62 -7.58
CA GLU A 99 1.68 -22.34 -8.14
C GLU A 99 0.53 -22.57 -9.13
N LYS A 100 0.58 -23.67 -9.89
CA LYS A 100 -0.54 -24.10 -10.75
C LYS A 100 -1.77 -24.44 -9.90
N LEU A 101 -1.60 -25.08 -8.75
CA LEU A 101 -2.72 -25.39 -7.84
C LEU A 101 -3.24 -24.15 -7.09
N ALA A 102 -2.38 -23.19 -6.73
CA ALA A 102 -2.77 -21.91 -6.13
C ALA A 102 -3.60 -21.06 -7.10
N ALA A 103 -3.22 -21.06 -8.38
CA ALA A 103 -4.02 -20.48 -9.47
C ALA A 103 -5.37 -21.19 -9.64
N HIS A 104 -5.46 -22.51 -9.42
CA HIS A 104 -6.74 -23.24 -9.39
C HIS A 104 -7.54 -22.98 -8.10
N THR A 105 -6.90 -22.75 -6.95
CA THR A 105 -7.57 -22.38 -5.68
C THR A 105 -7.90 -20.89 -5.59
N SER A 106 -7.45 -20.05 -6.52
CA SER A 106 -7.95 -18.68 -6.66
C SER A 106 -9.48 -18.65 -6.84
N TRP A 107 -10.05 -19.74 -7.36
CA TRP A 107 -11.50 -19.97 -7.40
C TRP A 107 -12.10 -20.14 -5.99
N VAL A 108 -11.40 -20.79 -5.05
CA VAL A 108 -11.81 -21.01 -3.65
C VAL A 108 -11.71 -19.73 -2.80
N LEU A 109 -10.80 -18.80 -3.14
CA LEU A 109 -10.70 -17.45 -2.55
C LEU A 109 -11.54 -16.39 -3.27
N GLY A 110 -12.35 -16.78 -4.26
CA GLY A 110 -13.23 -15.90 -5.02
C GLY A 110 -12.50 -14.83 -5.85
N ARG A 111 -13.23 -13.78 -6.25
CA ARG A 111 -12.70 -12.67 -7.08
C ARG A 111 -11.47 -11.98 -6.46
N THR A 112 -11.40 -11.92 -5.14
CA THR A 112 -10.33 -11.25 -4.39
C THR A 112 -8.99 -11.96 -4.52
N GLY A 113 -8.99 -13.30 -4.48
CA GLY A 113 -7.78 -14.09 -4.72
C GLY A 113 -7.23 -13.84 -6.12
N LYS A 114 -8.11 -13.72 -7.12
CA LYS A 114 -7.69 -13.47 -8.50
C LYS A 114 -6.92 -12.15 -8.67
N HIS A 115 -7.40 -11.07 -8.05
CA HIS A 115 -6.73 -9.77 -8.06
C HIS A 115 -5.36 -9.83 -7.36
N LEU A 116 -5.28 -10.52 -6.22
CA LEU A 116 -4.05 -10.62 -5.43
C LEU A 116 -2.95 -11.41 -6.15
N PHE A 117 -3.34 -12.44 -6.93
CA PHE A 117 -2.42 -13.27 -7.71
C PHE A 117 -2.22 -12.79 -9.15
N LEU A 118 -2.69 -11.59 -9.52
CA LEU A 118 -2.58 -11.02 -10.87
C LEU A 118 -3.17 -11.97 -11.95
N THR A 119 -4.31 -12.59 -11.67
CA THR A 119 -4.98 -13.57 -12.56
C THR A 119 -6.33 -13.09 -13.08
N ASP A 120 -6.68 -11.85 -12.81
CA ASP A 120 -7.89 -11.18 -13.26
C ASP A 120 -7.68 -10.46 -14.59
N CYS A 121 -7.64 -11.23 -15.67
CA CYS A 121 -7.67 -10.69 -17.03
C CYS A 121 -9.14 -10.57 -17.49
N ASP A 122 -9.85 -9.54 -17.04
CA ASP A 122 -11.23 -9.31 -17.45
C ASP A 122 -11.28 -8.48 -18.75
N GLY A 123 -11.73 -9.10 -19.85
CA GLY A 123 -12.09 -8.40 -21.08
C GLY A 123 -10.94 -7.66 -21.79
N GLY A 124 -9.71 -8.16 -21.69
CA GLY A 124 -8.51 -7.57 -22.32
C GLY A 124 -7.84 -6.46 -21.50
N LYS A 125 -8.33 -6.16 -20.30
CA LYS A 125 -7.69 -5.20 -19.37
C LYS A 125 -6.60 -5.91 -18.54
N PRO A 126 -5.53 -5.19 -18.15
CA PRO A 126 -4.51 -5.74 -17.26
C PRO A 126 -5.09 -6.07 -15.87
N PRO A 127 -4.41 -6.89 -15.05
CA PRO A 127 -4.80 -7.15 -13.66
C PRO A 127 -5.08 -5.88 -12.86
N LEU A 128 -6.06 -5.91 -11.95
CA LEU A 128 -6.51 -4.73 -11.20
C LEU A 128 -5.38 -4.07 -10.41
N LEU A 129 -4.45 -4.83 -9.83
CA LEU A 129 -3.32 -4.25 -9.10
C LEU A 129 -2.41 -3.41 -10.00
N LEU A 130 -2.24 -3.83 -11.25
CA LEU A 130 -1.49 -3.07 -12.26
C LEU A 130 -2.29 -1.83 -12.69
N GLN A 131 -3.62 -1.93 -12.82
CA GLN A 131 -4.46 -0.74 -13.05
C GLN A 131 -4.37 0.27 -11.90
N MET A 132 -4.20 -0.19 -10.66
CA MET A 132 -4.11 0.67 -9.46
C MET A 132 -2.79 1.45 -9.33
N VAL A 133 -1.89 1.37 -10.31
CA VAL A 133 -0.66 2.17 -10.36
C VAL A 133 -0.65 3.22 -11.48
N GLN A 134 -1.80 3.43 -12.13
CA GLN A 134 -1.99 4.38 -13.20
C GLN A 134 -3.23 5.24 -12.95
N ASP A 135 -3.23 6.48 -13.46
CA ASP A 135 -4.42 7.31 -13.47
C ASP A 135 -5.17 7.13 -14.79
N THR A 136 -6.46 6.86 -14.70
CA THR A 136 -7.38 6.75 -15.84
C THR A 136 -8.38 7.91 -15.82
N ASP A 137 -9.16 8.11 -16.88
CA ASP A 137 -10.17 9.17 -16.88
C ASP A 137 -11.20 9.03 -15.76
N ASN A 138 -11.55 7.79 -15.41
CA ASN A 138 -12.57 7.49 -14.41
C ASN A 138 -12.03 7.36 -12.98
N LEU A 139 -10.80 6.88 -12.82
CA LEU A 139 -10.19 6.60 -11.50
C LEU A 139 -8.75 7.08 -11.48
N LYS A 140 -8.44 7.96 -10.53
CA LYS A 140 -7.11 8.58 -10.37
C LYS A 140 -6.38 7.96 -9.17
N PHE A 141 -5.86 6.75 -9.33
CA PHE A 141 -5.22 5.99 -8.23
C PHE A 141 -3.95 6.66 -7.67
N ILE A 142 -3.04 7.10 -8.54
CA ILE A 142 -1.78 7.73 -8.14
C ILE A 142 -2.06 9.13 -7.62
N SER A 143 -2.90 9.93 -8.29
CA SER A 143 -3.27 11.25 -7.78
C SER A 143 -3.96 11.18 -6.40
N ALA A 144 -4.86 10.21 -6.20
CA ALA A 144 -5.52 10.02 -4.92
C ALA A 144 -4.52 9.69 -3.80
N LEU A 145 -3.59 8.78 -4.07
CA LEU A 145 -2.54 8.40 -3.12
C LEU A 145 -1.55 9.55 -2.86
N GLN A 146 -1.22 10.33 -3.90
CA GLN A 146 -0.36 11.51 -3.81
C GLN A 146 -0.98 12.62 -2.94
N SER A 147 -2.30 12.72 -2.91
CA SER A 147 -2.99 13.77 -2.15
C SER A 147 -2.76 13.68 -0.63
N PHE A 148 -2.48 12.49 -0.09
CA PHE A 148 -2.20 12.32 1.34
C PHE A 148 -0.88 12.99 1.73
N LYS A 149 -0.90 13.75 2.84
CA LYS A 149 0.29 14.39 3.41
C LYS A 149 1.36 13.38 3.79
N CYS A 150 0.94 12.28 4.42
CA CYS A 150 1.82 11.21 4.88
C CYS A 150 1.41 9.86 4.29
N ARG A 151 2.40 9.11 3.78
CA ARG A 151 2.23 7.73 3.30
C ARG A 151 3.25 6.85 4.01
N VAL A 152 2.78 5.85 4.73
CA VAL A 152 3.63 4.97 5.55
C VAL A 152 3.37 3.50 5.22
N ALA A 153 4.45 2.73 5.06
CA ALA A 153 4.41 1.30 4.82
C ALA A 153 5.14 0.56 5.95
N TYR A 154 4.37 -0.07 6.84
CA TYR A 154 4.86 -0.99 7.86
C TYR A 154 4.99 -2.40 7.26
N ALA A 155 6.19 -2.96 7.31
CA ALA A 155 6.51 -4.22 6.67
C ALA A 155 7.21 -5.18 7.64
N ASN A 156 6.75 -6.43 7.68
CA ASN A 156 7.46 -7.46 8.42
C ASN A 156 8.73 -7.86 7.66
N ALA A 157 9.89 -7.65 8.27
CA ALA A 157 11.19 -8.04 7.72
C ALA A 157 11.47 -9.55 7.88
N SER A 158 10.71 -10.23 8.73
CA SER A 158 10.84 -11.66 9.00
C SER A 158 9.51 -12.30 9.43
N PHE A 159 9.40 -13.62 9.22
CA PHE A 159 8.32 -14.49 9.66
C PHE A 159 6.89 -14.18 9.19
N ASP A 160 6.69 -13.18 8.32
CA ASP A 160 5.46 -13.05 7.57
C ASP A 160 5.48 -13.97 6.34
N HIS A 161 4.76 -15.08 6.44
CA HIS A 161 4.64 -16.07 5.37
C HIS A 161 3.54 -15.74 4.36
N LEU A 162 2.72 -14.71 4.61
CA LEU A 162 1.61 -14.34 3.74
C LEU A 162 2.00 -13.19 2.82
N VAL A 163 2.76 -12.22 3.32
CA VAL A 163 3.15 -11.03 2.58
C VAL A 163 4.64 -10.80 2.71
N GLY A 164 5.33 -10.80 1.58
CA GLY A 164 6.77 -10.62 1.53
C GLY A 164 7.22 -9.20 1.92
N TRP A 165 8.44 -9.10 2.42
CA TRP A 165 9.05 -7.84 2.85
C TRP A 165 9.17 -6.82 1.72
N SER A 166 9.56 -7.25 0.51
CA SER A 166 9.70 -6.38 -0.67
C SER A 166 8.38 -5.75 -1.10
N THR A 167 7.32 -6.55 -1.21
CA THR A 167 5.99 -6.07 -1.63
C THR A 167 5.34 -5.19 -0.57
N SER A 168 5.45 -5.53 0.72
CA SER A 168 4.87 -4.73 1.80
C SER A 168 5.59 -3.43 2.07
N SER A 169 6.88 -3.34 1.76
CA SER A 169 7.66 -2.11 1.92
C SER A 169 7.89 -1.31 0.64
N LEU A 170 7.36 -1.76 -0.51
CA LEU A 170 7.58 -1.11 -1.81
C LEU A 170 9.07 -0.91 -2.09
N ARG A 171 9.84 -2.01 -2.03
CA ARG A 171 11.28 -2.08 -2.33
C ARG A 171 11.62 -3.28 -3.19
N ARG A 172 12.63 -3.13 -4.05
CA ARG A 172 13.25 -4.28 -4.73
C ARG A 172 13.97 -5.14 -3.70
N ARG A 173 14.13 -6.44 -3.99
CA ARG A 173 14.82 -7.36 -3.04
C ARG A 173 16.25 -6.92 -2.71
N HIS A 174 16.96 -6.32 -3.66
CA HIS A 174 18.32 -5.83 -3.46
C HIS A 174 18.39 -4.48 -2.74
N GLU A 175 17.27 -3.76 -2.60
CA GLU A 175 17.15 -2.50 -1.85
C GLU A 175 16.76 -2.74 -0.38
N LEU A 176 16.42 -3.98 -0.01
CA LEU A 176 16.06 -4.31 1.37
C LEU A 176 17.28 -4.11 2.30
N PRO A 177 17.08 -3.52 3.49
CA PRO A 177 18.14 -3.36 4.48
C PRO A 177 18.84 -4.68 4.80
N LYS A 178 20.17 -4.63 4.92
CA LYS A 178 20.95 -5.77 5.37
C LYS A 178 20.66 -6.04 6.84
N ARG A 179 20.29 -7.27 7.17
CA ARG A 179 19.85 -7.68 8.52
C ARG A 179 20.89 -7.38 9.61
N ASP A 180 22.17 -7.43 9.26
CA ASP A 180 23.28 -7.24 10.22
C ASP A 180 23.37 -5.80 10.76
N HIS A 181 22.70 -4.84 10.12
CA HIS A 181 22.68 -3.43 10.53
C HIS A 181 21.35 -3.01 11.18
N LEU A 182 20.43 -3.95 11.38
CA LEU A 182 19.12 -3.65 11.94
C LEU A 182 19.15 -3.87 13.45
N SER A 183 18.95 -2.79 14.19
CA SER A 183 18.86 -2.81 15.66
C SER A 183 17.49 -2.33 16.09
N GLY A 184 16.95 -2.92 17.16
CA GLY A 184 15.65 -2.50 17.70
C GLY A 184 15.69 -1.04 18.12
N HIS A 185 14.64 -0.30 17.78
CA HIS A 185 14.47 1.08 18.19
C HIS A 185 14.37 1.17 19.72
N GLN A 186 15.01 2.17 20.33
CA GLN A 186 15.08 2.28 21.80
C GLN A 186 13.70 2.29 22.46
N ASN A 187 12.73 2.98 21.85
CA ASN A 187 11.36 3.10 22.37
C ASN A 187 10.39 2.03 21.81
N TYR A 188 10.75 1.36 20.72
CA TYR A 188 9.87 0.42 20.01
C TYR A 188 10.69 -0.81 19.60
N PRO A 189 10.87 -1.79 20.52
CA PRO A 189 11.82 -2.89 20.34
C PRO A 189 11.64 -3.70 19.03
N HIS A 190 10.42 -3.77 18.50
CA HIS A 190 10.14 -4.53 17.27
C HIS A 190 10.33 -3.72 15.99
N ILE A 191 10.54 -2.41 16.07
CA ILE A 191 10.90 -1.58 14.92
C ILE A 191 12.40 -1.63 14.76
N ILE A 192 12.85 -2.17 13.63
CA ILE A 192 14.27 -2.47 13.40
C ILE A 192 14.91 -1.56 12.34
N ASN A 193 14.10 -0.85 11.57
CA ASN A 193 14.54 0.19 10.65
C ASN A 193 13.40 1.17 10.34
N VAL A 194 13.76 2.45 10.24
CA VAL A 194 12.87 3.56 9.86
C VAL A 194 13.53 4.29 8.71
N GLU A 195 12.98 4.16 7.51
CA GLU A 195 13.40 4.91 6.34
C GLU A 195 12.43 6.08 6.12
N ALA A 196 12.92 7.30 6.35
CA ALA A 196 12.15 8.50 6.14
C ALA A 196 11.73 8.67 4.67
N ALA A 197 10.60 9.35 4.48
CA ALA A 197 10.11 9.81 3.20
C ALA A 197 11.18 10.63 2.45
N LYS A 198 11.75 10.07 1.37
CA LYS A 198 12.65 10.81 0.48
C LYS A 198 11.83 11.70 -0.44
N ASN A 199 12.24 12.96 -0.63
CA ASN A 199 11.69 13.78 -1.70
C ASN A 199 11.99 13.10 -3.04
N ALA A 200 11.01 12.99 -3.92
CA ALA A 200 11.21 12.36 -5.21
C ALA A 200 12.31 13.12 -5.97
N SER A 201 13.47 12.49 -6.16
CA SER A 201 14.49 13.01 -7.06
C SER A 201 13.93 12.97 -8.49
N PRO A 202 14.09 14.03 -9.30
CA PRO A 202 13.65 14.04 -10.71
C PRO A 202 14.38 13.03 -11.61
N GLU A 203 15.38 12.33 -11.09
CA GLU A 203 16.32 11.55 -11.88
C GLU A 203 16.08 10.07 -11.68
N LEU A 204 15.19 9.51 -12.51
CA LEU A 204 15.28 8.15 -13.06
C LEU A 204 14.20 8.01 -14.16
N GLU A 205 14.21 8.95 -15.12
CA GLU A 205 13.75 8.64 -16.47
C GLU A 205 14.82 7.77 -17.14
N VAL A 206 14.83 6.48 -16.81
CA VAL A 206 15.47 5.51 -17.71
C VAL A 206 14.47 5.28 -18.83
N SER A 207 14.77 5.89 -19.98
CA SER A 207 14.22 5.51 -21.27
C SER A 207 14.31 4.00 -21.42
N SER A 208 13.19 3.36 -21.71
CA SER A 208 13.20 2.01 -22.30
C SER A 208 12.12 1.99 -23.36
N GLU A 209 12.58 2.26 -24.57
CA GLU A 209 11.88 1.97 -25.80
C GLU A 209 11.52 0.48 -25.87
N ASN A 210 10.27 0.21 -26.27
CA ASN A 210 9.80 -0.96 -26.99
C ASN A 210 10.35 -2.35 -26.62
N LYS A 211 9.51 -3.14 -25.94
CA LYS A 211 9.14 -4.49 -26.41
C LYS A 211 7.76 -4.87 -25.88
N ALA A 212 6.74 -4.67 -26.71
CA ALA A 212 5.48 -5.37 -26.57
C ALA A 212 5.72 -6.86 -26.87
N GLY A 213 5.52 -7.74 -25.89
CA GLY A 213 5.55 -9.19 -26.13
C GLY A 213 5.66 -10.02 -24.86
N GLY A 214 4.51 -10.42 -24.29
CA GLY A 214 4.39 -11.50 -23.31
C GLY A 214 4.79 -11.12 -21.88
N GLY A 215 3.93 -10.38 -21.18
CA GLY A 215 4.23 -9.83 -19.85
C GLY A 215 4.54 -10.90 -18.80
N ASP A 216 5.81 -11.01 -18.43
CA ASP A 216 6.22 -11.79 -17.28
C ASP A 216 5.69 -11.13 -15.99
N ILE A 217 5.41 -11.94 -14.97
CA ILE A 217 4.96 -11.45 -13.65
C ILE A 217 6.00 -10.50 -13.06
N THR A 218 7.28 -10.79 -13.29
CA THR A 218 8.41 -9.95 -12.88
C THR A 218 8.30 -8.54 -13.49
N ASP A 219 7.89 -8.42 -14.75
CA ASP A 219 7.76 -7.13 -15.43
C ASP A 219 6.59 -6.31 -14.85
N MET A 220 5.48 -6.98 -14.50
CA MET A 220 4.33 -6.31 -13.85
C MET A 220 4.68 -5.84 -12.44
N GLU A 221 5.38 -6.65 -11.65
CA GLU A 221 5.85 -6.27 -10.30
C GLU A 221 6.75 -5.03 -10.37
N GLU A 222 7.68 -5.01 -11.33
CA GLU A 222 8.60 -3.90 -11.53
C GLU A 222 7.87 -2.63 -12.00
N GLU A 223 6.89 -2.74 -12.90
CA GLU A 223 6.06 -1.61 -13.31
C GLU A 223 5.27 -1.03 -12.12
N MET A 224 4.62 -1.90 -11.33
CA MET A 224 3.89 -1.47 -10.13
C MET A 224 4.81 -0.77 -9.13
N LEU A 225 5.99 -1.33 -8.89
CA LEU A 225 6.95 -0.77 -7.96
C LEU A 225 7.46 0.59 -8.44
N ARG A 226 7.82 0.71 -9.72
CA ARG A 226 8.30 1.96 -10.32
C ARG A 226 7.27 3.08 -10.18
N HIS A 227 5.99 2.78 -10.40
CA HIS A 227 4.93 3.79 -10.29
C HIS A 227 4.62 4.18 -8.84
N LEU A 228 4.58 3.22 -7.92
CA LEU A 228 4.27 3.50 -6.51
C LEU A 228 5.40 4.23 -5.77
N THR A 229 6.66 3.98 -6.17
CA THR A 229 7.84 4.60 -5.55
C THR A 229 8.17 5.99 -6.10
N ARG A 230 7.46 6.47 -7.14
CA ARG A 230 7.46 7.90 -7.53
C ARG A 230 6.92 8.79 -6.42
N LEU A 231 6.03 8.25 -5.58
CA LEU A 231 5.51 8.95 -4.42
C LEU A 231 6.47 8.75 -3.24
N SER A 232 6.57 9.78 -2.40
CA SER A 232 7.35 9.66 -1.17
C SER A 232 6.64 8.77 -0.15
N TRP A 233 7.35 7.77 0.37
CA TRP A 233 6.87 6.83 1.38
C TRP A 233 7.87 6.77 2.53
N GLU A 234 7.35 6.83 3.75
CA GLU A 234 8.05 6.36 4.93
C GLU A 234 7.91 4.83 5.03
N ARG A 235 9.01 4.14 5.31
CA ARG A 235 9.03 2.67 5.38
C ARG A 235 9.53 2.24 6.74
N ILE A 236 8.68 1.51 7.45
CA ILE A 236 8.96 1.02 8.80
C ILE A 236 9.11 -0.50 8.73
N ASP A 237 10.27 -0.99 9.12
CA ASP A 237 10.55 -2.42 9.15
C ASP A 237 10.36 -2.97 10.55
N VAL A 238 9.55 -4.01 10.64
CA VAL A 238 9.14 -4.64 11.88
C VAL A 238 9.69 -6.07 11.93
N SER A 239 10.17 -6.50 13.09
CA SER A 239 10.59 -7.88 13.29
C SER A 239 10.26 -8.38 14.70
N PHE A 240 9.55 -9.51 14.73
CA PHE A 240 9.22 -10.23 15.96
C PHE A 240 10.19 -11.39 16.24
N SER A 241 11.39 -11.40 15.63
CA SER A 241 12.35 -12.51 15.73
C SER A 241 12.69 -12.93 17.16
N GLY A 242 12.70 -11.98 18.11
CA GLY A 242 12.91 -12.23 19.55
C GLY A 242 11.69 -12.78 20.30
N SER A 243 10.51 -12.79 19.68
CA SER A 243 9.23 -13.15 20.30
C SER A 243 8.78 -14.57 19.93
N LYS A 244 7.93 -15.19 20.77
CA LYS A 244 7.20 -16.43 20.41
C LYS A 244 6.09 -16.17 19.40
N GLN A 245 5.55 -14.95 19.36
CA GLN A 245 4.52 -14.49 18.42
C GLN A 245 5.06 -14.26 16.99
N ARG A 246 6.35 -14.52 16.74
CA ARG A 246 6.99 -14.41 15.42
C ARG A 246 6.26 -15.18 14.32
N PHE A 247 5.76 -16.38 14.63
CA PHE A 247 5.03 -17.21 13.66
C PHE A 247 3.66 -16.64 13.29
N LEU A 248 3.20 -15.62 14.03
CA LEU A 248 1.98 -14.87 13.79
C LEU A 248 2.27 -13.43 13.35
N ALA A 249 3.51 -13.10 12.93
CA ALA A 249 3.97 -11.75 12.59
C ALA A 249 2.97 -10.97 11.71
N HIS A 250 2.34 -11.65 10.74
CA HIS A 250 1.31 -11.05 9.88
C HIS A 250 0.16 -10.43 10.67
N ASN A 251 -0.32 -11.08 11.74
CA ASN A 251 -1.40 -10.57 12.59
C ASN A 251 -0.86 -9.78 13.80
N THR A 252 0.35 -10.10 14.25
CA THR A 252 0.99 -9.42 15.39
C THR A 252 1.27 -7.96 15.07
N ILE A 253 1.70 -7.62 13.85
CA ILE A 253 1.98 -6.22 13.43
C ILE A 253 0.81 -5.25 13.63
N GLN A 254 -0.44 -5.74 13.67
CA GLN A 254 -1.65 -4.95 13.90
C GLN A 254 -2.38 -5.28 15.20
N VAL A 255 -1.82 -6.14 16.05
CA VAL A 255 -2.43 -6.60 17.30
C VAL A 255 -3.86 -7.13 17.10
N LYS A 256 -4.04 -8.06 16.14
CA LYS A 256 -5.39 -8.57 15.77
C LYS A 256 -6.19 -9.08 16.98
N THR A 257 -5.52 -9.77 17.90
CA THR A 257 -6.14 -10.23 19.15
C THR A 257 -5.14 -10.08 20.27
N TYR A 258 -5.39 -9.14 21.19
CA TYR A 258 -4.41 -8.71 22.18
C TYR A 258 -3.80 -9.88 22.99
N CYS A 259 -4.58 -10.88 23.39
CA CYS A 259 -4.07 -12.01 24.18
C CYS A 259 -3.03 -12.89 23.47
N ILE A 260 -2.95 -12.85 22.13
CA ILE A 260 -2.01 -13.65 21.32
C ILE A 260 -1.11 -12.80 20.42
N ASN A 261 -1.38 -11.51 20.29
CA ASN A 261 -0.70 -10.57 19.40
C ASN A 261 -0.17 -9.33 20.15
N SER A 262 -0.09 -9.37 21.48
CA SER A 262 0.35 -8.26 22.35
C SER A 262 1.72 -7.70 21.99
N ASP A 263 2.59 -8.50 21.38
CA ASP A 263 3.97 -8.08 21.12
C ASP A 263 4.04 -7.03 20.01
N GLY A 264 2.97 -6.84 19.22
CA GLY A 264 2.89 -5.73 18.27
C GLY A 264 2.40 -4.41 18.87
N ALA A 265 2.14 -4.34 20.18
CA ALA A 265 1.62 -3.13 20.81
C ALA A 265 2.57 -1.94 20.66
N ASP A 266 3.89 -2.16 20.69
CA ASP A 266 4.88 -1.10 20.45
C ASP A 266 4.88 -0.60 19.00
N VAL A 267 4.55 -1.46 18.03
CA VAL A 267 4.35 -1.08 16.63
C VAL A 267 3.13 -0.17 16.48
N ILE A 268 2.02 -0.52 17.15
CA ILE A 268 0.83 0.34 17.19
C ILE A 268 1.13 1.65 17.91
N GLN A 269 1.90 1.61 18.99
CA GLN A 269 2.31 2.82 19.72
C GLN A 269 3.15 3.74 18.83
N HIS A 270 4.14 3.20 18.10
CA HIS A 270 4.89 3.98 17.12
C HIS A 270 3.97 4.60 16.06
N MET A 271 2.98 3.85 15.57
CA MET A 271 2.01 4.37 14.60
C MET A 271 1.20 5.54 15.17
N ILE A 272 0.77 5.44 16.43
CA ILE A 272 0.04 6.51 17.14
C ILE A 272 0.94 7.74 17.32
N ASP A 273 2.17 7.54 17.79
CA ASP A 273 3.10 8.63 18.10
C ASP A 273 3.54 9.42 16.85
N HIS A 274 3.45 8.80 15.67
CA HIS A 274 3.76 9.42 14.38
C HIS A 274 2.51 9.72 13.53
N PHE A 275 1.30 9.55 14.08
CA PHE A 275 0.06 9.81 13.36
C PHE A 275 -0.19 11.33 13.24
N GLN A 276 -0.37 11.84 12.02
CA GLN A 276 -0.66 13.26 11.82
C GLN A 276 -2.15 13.55 12.05
N LEU A 277 -2.47 14.64 12.77
CA LEU A 277 -3.84 15.06 13.06
C LEU A 277 -4.37 16.15 12.14
#